data_AF-A0A7S2JCL5-F1
#
_entry.id   AF-A0A7S2JCL5-F1
#
_cell.length_a   1.000
_cell.length_b   1.000
_cell.length_c   1.000
_cell.angle_alpha   90.00
_cell.angle_beta   90.00
_cell.angle_gamma   90.00
#
_symmetry.space_group_name_H-M   'P 1'
#
loop_
_entity.id
_entity.type
_entity.pdbx_description
1 polymer ?
#
loop_
_entity_poly.entity_id
_entity_poly.type
_entity_poly.pdbx_seq_one_letter_code
_entity_poly.pdbx_strand_id
1 'polypeptide(L)'
;PPAEVAANVAGGGLDEKSHPSVSSTAKARPAPGPPADDEDDEDAESGTDHASASQLVSAAAEYMRKNDYEGALQIYNYARSRCKVWDSALTELKVMSNRCLCLQRVRGRLPELVASCNETLRRIADLQREGGSGISEEMLLRMESACLSRRGNAYMQQQKTEEGRRDLDEVRGLLARVEELEARERPPPAG
;
A
#
# COMPACT_ATOMS: atom_id res chain seq x y z
N PRO A 1 -27.03 34.00 -20.07
CA PRO A 1 -28.10 34.19 -19.05
C PRO A 1 -27.86 33.20 -17.89
N PRO A 2 -27.58 33.66 -16.67
CA PRO A 2 -27.38 32.76 -15.54
C PRO A 2 -28.73 32.40 -14.90
N ALA A 3 -28.98 31.10 -14.72
CA ALA A 3 -30.11 30.60 -13.96
C ALA A 3 -29.67 30.37 -12.52
N GLU A 4 -30.22 31.18 -11.62
CA GLU A 4 -30.37 30.89 -10.19
C GLU A 4 -31.10 29.56 -9.99
N VAL A 5 -30.61 28.69 -9.10
CA VAL A 5 -31.48 27.77 -8.38
C VAL A 5 -31.08 27.78 -6.91
N ALA A 6 -32.10 28.06 -6.11
CA ALA A 6 -32.08 28.37 -4.70
C ALA A 6 -31.68 27.19 -3.80
N ALA A 7 -31.22 27.60 -2.62
CA ALA A 7 -31.05 26.81 -1.42
C ALA A 7 -32.31 26.01 -1.05
N ASN A 8 -32.10 24.87 -0.40
CA ASN A 8 -33.09 24.36 0.53
C ASN A 8 -32.45 23.78 1.79
N VAL A 9 -33.03 24.21 2.90
CA VAL A 9 -32.68 24.00 4.30
C VAL A 9 -33.56 22.87 4.86
N ALA A 10 -32.98 21.97 5.67
CA ALA A 10 -33.57 21.28 6.82
C ALA A 10 -32.62 20.14 7.21
N GLY A 11 -32.24 19.88 8.46
CA GLY A 11 -32.94 20.11 9.72
C GLY A 11 -33.30 18.76 10.33
N GLY A 12 -32.80 18.46 11.53
CA GLY A 12 -33.18 17.31 12.35
C GLY A 12 -32.16 16.17 12.29
N GLY A 13 -31.77 15.52 13.39
CA GLY A 13 -32.20 15.61 14.78
C GLY A 13 -31.18 14.86 15.62
N LEU A 14 -30.92 15.39 16.80
CA LEU A 14 -30.06 14.79 17.82
C LEU A 14 -30.87 13.70 18.52
N ASP A 15 -30.47 12.43 18.36
CA ASP A 15 -30.91 11.35 19.24
C ASP A 15 -29.69 10.77 19.97
N GLU A 16 -29.41 11.44 21.08
CA GLU A 16 -28.50 11.05 22.15
C GLU A 16 -29.07 9.82 22.86
N LYS A 17 -28.64 8.62 22.47
CA LYS A 17 -28.91 7.38 23.21
C LYS A 17 -27.73 7.05 24.11
N SER A 18 -27.90 7.51 25.34
CA SER A 18 -27.18 7.16 26.55
C SER A 18 -27.31 5.66 26.92
N HIS A 19 -26.31 5.19 27.69
CA HIS A 19 -26.23 3.98 28.53
C HIS A 19 -25.68 2.66 27.91
N PRO A 20 -25.10 1.75 28.71
CA PRO A 20 -24.33 1.92 29.95
C PRO A 20 -22.97 1.19 29.96
N SER A 21 -22.09 1.71 30.81
CA SER A 21 -20.79 1.15 31.21
C SER A 21 -20.97 -0.19 31.94
N VAL A 22 -20.35 -1.26 31.44
CA VAL A 22 -20.18 -2.52 32.19
C VAL A 22 -18.71 -2.69 32.58
N SER A 23 -18.51 -2.57 33.88
CA SER A 23 -17.29 -2.87 34.62
C SER A 23 -17.26 -4.36 34.99
N SER A 24 -16.07 -4.86 35.35
CA SER A 24 -15.76 -6.16 35.98
C SER A 24 -15.63 -7.37 35.03
N THR A 25 -14.63 -8.24 35.12
CA THR A 25 -13.65 -8.56 36.17
C THR A 25 -12.40 -9.18 35.55
N ALA A 26 -11.22 -8.77 36.03
CA ALA A 26 -9.94 -9.43 35.79
C ALA A 26 -9.95 -10.84 36.38
N LYS A 27 -9.66 -11.86 35.56
CA LYS A 27 -9.42 -13.24 36.01
C LYS A 27 -7.91 -13.47 36.08
N ALA A 28 -7.46 -13.79 37.29
CA ALA A 28 -6.07 -14.04 37.62
C ALA A 28 -5.50 -15.30 36.93
N ARG A 29 -4.20 -15.17 36.62
CA ARG A 29 -3.18 -16.14 36.19
C ARG A 29 -3.31 -17.58 36.73
N PRO A 30 -2.78 -18.53 35.95
CA PRO A 30 -1.85 -19.53 36.46
C PRO A 30 -0.42 -19.31 35.91
N ALA A 31 0.55 -19.74 36.72
CA ALA A 31 1.98 -19.61 36.53
C ALA A 31 2.55 -20.45 35.37
N PRO A 32 3.75 -20.07 34.85
CA PRO A 32 4.43 -20.77 33.76
C PRO A 32 4.98 -22.14 34.21
N GLY A 33 4.75 -23.16 33.38
CA GLY A 33 5.42 -24.45 33.50
C GLY A 33 6.90 -24.37 33.05
N PRO A 34 7.74 -25.33 33.48
CA PRO A 34 9.17 -25.36 33.19
C PRO A 34 9.45 -25.54 31.68
N PRO A 35 10.59 -25.02 31.18
CA PRO A 35 11.03 -25.25 29.81
C PRO A 35 11.42 -26.71 29.65
N ALA A 36 10.81 -27.39 28.68
CA ALA A 36 11.35 -28.63 28.14
C ALA A 36 12.35 -28.24 27.05
N ASP A 37 13.63 -28.52 27.32
CA ASP A 37 14.66 -28.71 26.32
C ASP A 37 14.28 -29.96 25.51
N ASP A 38 13.82 -29.76 24.27
CA ASP A 38 13.78 -30.78 23.22
C ASP A 38 14.19 -30.03 21.94
N GLU A 39 15.48 -30.09 21.62
CA GLU A 39 16.08 -31.03 20.66
C GLU A 39 16.10 -30.42 19.25
N ASP A 40 17.33 -30.36 18.72
CA ASP A 40 17.71 -29.92 17.39
C ASP A 40 16.73 -30.42 16.32
N ASP A 41 15.87 -29.52 15.81
CA ASP A 41 15.15 -29.77 14.57
C ASP A 41 16.10 -29.38 13.44
N GLU A 42 16.79 -30.40 12.97
CA GLU A 42 17.71 -30.39 11.85
C GLU A 42 17.16 -29.54 10.71
N ASP A 43 17.98 -28.59 10.25
CA ASP A 43 17.83 -27.86 9.00
C ASP A 43 17.69 -28.86 7.84
N ALA A 44 16.46 -29.33 7.63
CA ALA A 44 16.04 -29.90 6.38
C ALA A 44 16.07 -28.74 5.37
N GLU A 45 17.24 -28.53 4.78
CA GLU A 45 17.41 -27.90 3.47
C GLU A 45 16.66 -28.75 2.43
N SER A 46 15.34 -28.74 2.54
CA SER A 46 14.45 -28.98 1.41
C SER A 46 14.82 -27.90 0.41
N GLY A 47 15.57 -28.29 -0.63
CA GLY A 47 15.80 -27.53 -1.84
C GLY A 47 14.46 -27.18 -2.50
N THR A 48 13.75 -26.25 -1.88
CA THR A 48 12.57 -25.64 -2.46
C THR A 48 13.10 -24.78 -3.57
N ASP A 49 12.83 -25.18 -4.82
CA ASP A 49 13.01 -24.36 -6.00
C ASP A 49 12.26 -23.03 -5.79
N HIS A 50 12.94 -22.07 -5.19
CA HIS A 50 12.37 -20.77 -4.91
C HIS A 50 12.20 -20.06 -6.25
N ALA A 51 10.96 -20.07 -6.76
CA ALA A 51 10.60 -19.32 -7.95
C ALA A 51 11.15 -17.89 -7.85
N SER A 52 11.76 -17.41 -8.91
CA SER A 52 12.36 -16.06 -8.90
C SER A 52 11.28 -15.02 -8.65
N ALA A 53 11.65 -13.88 -8.06
CA ALA A 53 10.71 -12.79 -7.81
C ALA A 53 9.96 -12.38 -9.08
N SER A 54 10.67 -12.39 -10.21
CA SER A 54 10.11 -12.13 -11.54
C SER A 54 9.03 -13.14 -11.97
N GLN A 55 9.20 -14.44 -11.68
CA GLN A 55 8.18 -15.46 -11.95
C GLN A 55 6.93 -15.26 -11.08
N LEU A 56 7.13 -14.94 -9.79
CA LEU A 56 6.02 -14.66 -8.86
C LEU A 56 5.22 -13.42 -9.29
N VAL A 57 5.89 -12.36 -9.74
CA VAL A 57 5.24 -11.16 -10.27
C VAL A 57 4.38 -11.48 -11.50
N SER A 58 4.92 -12.26 -12.45
CA SER A 58 4.17 -12.69 -13.63
C SER A 58 2.95 -13.55 -13.26
N ALA A 59 3.12 -14.48 -12.32
CA ALA A 59 2.01 -15.30 -11.83
C ALA A 59 0.92 -14.45 -11.17
N ALA A 60 1.29 -13.51 -10.29
CA ALA A 60 0.32 -12.59 -9.67
C ALA A 60 -0.42 -11.73 -10.70
N ALA A 61 0.25 -11.31 -11.78
CA ALA A 61 -0.37 -10.54 -12.85
C ALA A 61 -1.48 -11.33 -13.60
N GLU A 62 -1.36 -12.66 -13.72
CA GLU A 62 -2.43 -13.51 -14.25
C GLU A 62 -3.69 -13.47 -13.38
N TYR A 63 -3.52 -13.53 -12.05
CA TYR A 63 -4.63 -13.41 -11.09
C TYR A 63 -5.28 -12.02 -11.15
N MET A 64 -4.47 -10.96 -11.21
CA MET A 64 -4.98 -9.59 -11.36
C MET A 64 -5.81 -9.43 -12.65
N ARG A 65 -5.38 -10.01 -13.78
CA ARG A 65 -6.14 -10.00 -15.04
C ARG A 65 -7.51 -10.70 -14.93
N LYS A 66 -7.61 -11.71 -14.06
CA LYS A 66 -8.87 -12.42 -13.76
C LYS A 66 -9.73 -11.72 -12.71
N ASN A 67 -9.33 -10.52 -12.25
CA ASN A 67 -9.92 -9.82 -11.10
C ASN A 67 -9.88 -10.59 -9.78
N ASP A 68 -9.01 -11.60 -9.67
CA ASP A 68 -8.76 -12.32 -8.42
C ASP A 68 -7.65 -11.60 -7.64
N TYR A 69 -8.05 -10.51 -6.98
CA TYR A 69 -7.12 -9.68 -6.21
C TYR A 69 -6.66 -10.36 -4.91
N GLU A 70 -7.44 -11.30 -4.37
CA GLU A 70 -7.07 -12.06 -3.18
C GLU A 70 -5.98 -13.09 -3.50
N GLY A 71 -6.14 -13.85 -4.59
CA GLY A 71 -5.10 -14.77 -5.06
C GLY A 71 -3.81 -14.04 -5.42
N ALA A 72 -3.90 -12.90 -6.12
CA ALA A 72 -2.72 -12.06 -6.39
C ALA A 72 -2.06 -11.55 -5.10
N LEU A 73 -2.86 -11.12 -4.10
CA LEU A 73 -2.36 -10.64 -2.82
C LEU A 73 -1.59 -11.73 -2.06
N GLN A 74 -2.06 -12.98 -2.10
CA GLN A 74 -1.35 -14.11 -1.50
C GLN A 74 0.03 -14.31 -2.12
N ILE A 75 0.14 -14.24 -3.45
CA ILE A 75 1.43 -14.36 -4.17
C ILE A 75 2.36 -13.20 -3.81
N TYR A 76 1.87 -11.96 -3.76
CA TYR A 76 2.70 -10.82 -3.35
C TYR A 76 3.16 -10.91 -1.89
N ASN A 77 2.31 -11.37 -0.97
CA ASN A 77 2.72 -11.61 0.41
C ASN A 77 3.78 -12.72 0.51
N TYR A 78 3.60 -13.80 -0.25
CA TYR A 78 4.59 -14.89 -0.34
C TYR A 78 5.94 -14.36 -0.85
N ALA A 79 5.94 -13.65 -1.98
CA ALA A 79 7.14 -13.04 -2.56
C ALA A 79 7.86 -12.15 -1.53
N ARG A 80 7.14 -11.30 -0.79
CA ARG A 80 7.74 -10.45 0.24
C ARG A 80 8.34 -11.23 1.42
N SER A 81 7.72 -12.33 1.83
CA SER A 81 8.20 -13.13 2.95
C SER A 81 9.41 -14.01 2.60
N ARG A 82 9.52 -14.42 1.32
CA ARG A 82 10.54 -15.38 0.86
C ARG A 82 11.69 -14.72 0.11
N CYS A 83 11.45 -13.66 -0.65
CA CYS A 83 12.50 -12.95 -1.37
C CYS A 83 13.23 -11.99 -0.43
N LYS A 84 14.36 -12.44 0.14
CA LYS A 84 15.27 -11.58 0.93
C LYS A 84 16.18 -10.73 0.03
N VAL A 85 16.48 -11.23 -1.17
CA VAL A 85 17.27 -10.55 -2.19
C VAL A 85 16.39 -10.37 -3.41
N TRP A 86 16.31 -9.15 -3.92
CA TRP A 86 15.52 -8.81 -5.09
C TRP A 86 16.42 -8.68 -6.31
N ASP A 87 15.93 -9.17 -7.47
CA ASP A 87 16.62 -9.05 -8.75
C ASP A 87 16.95 -7.58 -9.09
N SER A 88 16.05 -6.66 -8.70
CA SER A 88 16.25 -5.21 -8.81
C SER A 88 15.36 -4.47 -7.81
N ALA A 89 15.75 -3.25 -7.43
CA ALA A 89 14.91 -2.35 -6.65
C ALA A 89 13.57 -2.07 -7.34
N LEU A 90 13.54 -2.06 -8.68
CA LEU A 90 12.30 -1.88 -9.44
C LEU A 90 11.36 -3.07 -9.26
N THR A 91 11.88 -4.30 -9.27
CA THR A 91 11.07 -5.51 -9.03
C THR A 91 10.47 -5.48 -7.62
N GLU A 92 11.26 -5.12 -6.61
CA GLU A 92 10.80 -4.93 -5.23
C GLU A 92 9.65 -3.92 -5.17
N LEU A 93 9.85 -2.70 -5.72
CA LEU A 93 8.83 -1.66 -5.72
C LEU A 93 7.56 -2.07 -6.48
N LYS A 94 7.67 -2.83 -7.58
CA LYS A 94 6.52 -3.37 -8.31
C LYS A 94 5.69 -4.30 -7.45
N VAL A 95 6.34 -5.23 -6.73
CA VAL A 95 5.66 -6.12 -5.77
C VAL A 95 4.95 -5.32 -4.69
N MET A 96 5.63 -4.35 -4.08
CA MET A 96 5.06 -3.52 -3.02
C MET A 96 3.88 -2.68 -3.51
N SER A 97 4.00 -2.02 -4.66
CA SER A 97 2.94 -1.18 -5.25
C SER A 97 1.74 -2.00 -5.69
N ASN A 98 1.95 -3.17 -6.30
CA ASN A 98 0.85 -4.05 -6.71
C ASN A 98 0.15 -4.67 -5.51
N ARG A 99 0.88 -4.97 -4.42
CA ARG A 99 0.26 -5.35 -3.14
C ARG A 99 -0.68 -4.27 -2.61
N CYS A 100 -0.27 -3.00 -2.63
CA CYS A 100 -1.14 -1.88 -2.27
C CYS A 100 -2.39 -1.84 -3.17
N LEU A 101 -2.25 -2.05 -4.48
CA LEU A 101 -3.38 -2.09 -5.40
C LEU A 101 -4.34 -3.25 -5.08
N CYS A 102 -3.84 -4.46 -4.80
CA CYS A 102 -4.67 -5.57 -4.39
C CYS A 102 -5.43 -5.26 -3.09
N LEU A 103 -4.75 -4.72 -2.08
CA LEU A 103 -5.38 -4.31 -0.82
C LEU A 103 -6.46 -3.23 -1.02
N GLN A 104 -6.29 -2.33 -1.99
CA GLN A 104 -7.30 -1.34 -2.35
C GLN A 104 -8.55 -1.98 -2.98
N ARG A 105 -8.38 -3.06 -3.75
CA ARG A 105 -9.48 -3.76 -4.42
C ARG A 105 -10.21 -4.74 -3.50
N VAL A 106 -9.53 -5.30 -2.50
CA VAL A 106 -10.14 -6.16 -1.47
C VAL A 106 -10.80 -5.31 -0.39
N ARG A 107 -12.12 -5.47 -0.21
CA ARG A 107 -12.90 -4.65 0.74
C ARG A 107 -12.49 -4.92 2.19
N GLY A 108 -12.56 -3.88 3.03
CA GLY A 108 -12.36 -3.99 4.49
C GLY A 108 -10.89 -4.02 4.95
N ARG A 109 -9.91 -3.94 4.04
CA ARG A 109 -8.47 -4.03 4.36
C ARG A 109 -7.79 -2.66 4.47
N LEU A 110 -8.53 -1.61 4.84
CA LEU A 110 -8.01 -0.23 4.81
C LEU A 110 -6.80 0.01 5.75
N PRO A 111 -6.75 -0.51 6.99
CA PRO A 111 -5.56 -0.34 7.84
C PRO A 111 -4.30 -0.97 7.24
N GLU A 112 -4.44 -2.15 6.65
CA GLU A 112 -3.33 -2.86 5.99
C GLU A 112 -2.87 -2.15 4.73
N LEU A 113 -3.81 -1.58 3.95
CA LEU A 113 -3.49 -0.73 2.81
C LEU A 113 -2.64 0.47 3.24
N VAL A 114 -3.07 1.20 4.27
CA VAL A 114 -2.33 2.36 4.80
C VAL A 114 -0.93 1.96 5.25
N ALA A 115 -0.81 0.86 6.01
CA ALA A 115 0.49 0.34 6.45
C ALA A 115 1.39 -0.05 5.25
N SER A 116 0.82 -0.71 4.25
CA SER A 116 1.53 -1.08 3.01
C SER A 116 2.03 0.15 2.27
N CYS A 117 1.18 1.17 2.09
CA CYS A 117 1.58 2.41 1.43
C CYS A 117 2.69 3.13 2.21
N ASN A 118 2.60 3.21 3.54
CA ASN A 118 3.66 3.82 4.36
C ASN A 118 5.00 3.13 4.21
N GLU A 119 5.00 1.81 4.06
CA GLU A 119 6.22 1.04 3.83
C GLU A 119 6.77 1.29 2.42
N THR A 120 5.93 1.25 1.39
CA THR A 120 6.35 1.54 0.01
C THR A 120 6.90 2.96 -0.13
N LEU A 121 6.26 3.94 0.49
CA LEU A 121 6.71 5.35 0.46
C LEU A 121 8.07 5.52 1.14
N ARG A 122 8.30 4.86 2.30
CA ARG A 122 9.62 4.84 2.93
C ARG A 122 10.68 4.25 1.99
N ARG A 123 10.37 3.12 1.34
CA ARG A 123 11.30 2.50 0.40
C ARG A 123 11.61 3.37 -0.81
N ILE A 124 10.62 4.10 -1.34
CA ILE A 124 10.83 5.06 -2.44
C ILE A 124 11.75 6.20 -1.97
N ALA A 125 11.51 6.76 -0.78
CA ALA A 125 12.35 7.81 -0.22
C ALA A 125 13.80 7.34 0.02
N ASP A 126 13.98 6.09 0.46
CA ASP A 126 15.31 5.47 0.58
C ASP A 126 16.02 5.41 -0.79
N LEU A 127 15.33 4.92 -1.82
CA LEU A 127 15.88 4.83 -3.17
C LEU A 127 16.19 6.20 -3.78
N GLN A 128 15.37 7.22 -3.53
CA GLN A 128 15.66 8.59 -3.94
C GLN A 128 16.94 9.13 -3.28
N ARG A 129 17.16 8.84 -1.99
CA ARG A 129 18.38 9.24 -1.26
C ARG A 129 19.63 8.49 -1.74
N GLU A 130 19.48 7.23 -2.13
CA GLU A 130 20.55 6.38 -2.66
C GLU A 130 20.95 6.73 -4.11
N GLY A 131 20.29 7.70 -4.76
CA GLY A 131 20.58 8.08 -6.14
C GLY A 131 19.88 7.20 -7.19
N GLY A 132 18.77 6.57 -6.83
CA GLY A 132 17.82 5.99 -7.77
C GLY A 132 18.00 4.53 -8.13
N SER A 133 19.06 3.82 -7.70
CA SER A 133 19.27 2.37 -7.94
C SER A 133 18.94 1.88 -9.38
N GLY A 134 19.20 2.70 -10.40
CA GLY A 134 18.87 2.39 -11.81
C GLY A 134 17.41 2.61 -12.22
N ILE A 135 16.60 3.23 -11.37
CA ILE A 135 15.21 3.65 -11.63
C ILE A 135 15.23 5.15 -11.94
N SER A 136 14.55 5.56 -13.02
CA SER A 136 14.44 6.99 -13.35
C SER A 136 13.68 7.75 -12.26
N GLU A 137 14.06 9.01 -12.07
CA GLU A 137 13.38 9.92 -11.14
C GLU A 137 11.88 10.00 -11.45
N GLU A 138 11.54 10.15 -12.73
CA GLU A 138 10.17 10.18 -13.21
C GLU A 138 9.36 8.93 -12.78
N MET A 139 9.95 7.74 -12.91
CA MET A 139 9.30 6.49 -12.50
C MET A 139 9.08 6.47 -10.98
N LEU A 140 10.06 6.88 -10.18
CA LEU A 140 9.93 6.96 -8.73
C LEU A 140 8.79 7.93 -8.33
N LEU A 141 8.74 9.11 -8.94
CA LEU A 141 7.67 10.11 -8.69
C LEU A 141 6.28 9.56 -9.05
N ARG A 142 6.16 8.81 -10.15
CA ARG A 142 4.89 8.15 -10.53
C ARG A 142 4.49 7.07 -9.53
N MET A 143 5.43 6.25 -9.08
CA MET A 143 5.16 5.21 -8.08
C MET A 143 4.78 5.81 -6.73
N GLU A 144 5.43 6.91 -6.33
CA GLU A 144 5.13 7.67 -5.12
C GLU A 144 3.71 8.26 -5.19
N SER A 145 3.40 8.95 -6.29
CA SER A 145 2.07 9.51 -6.56
C SER A 145 0.98 8.44 -6.48
N ALA A 146 1.21 7.26 -7.07
CA ALA A 146 0.26 6.15 -7.00
C ALA A 146 0.06 5.64 -5.56
N CYS A 147 1.12 5.56 -4.75
CA CYS A 147 1.02 5.11 -3.37
C CYS A 147 0.32 6.15 -2.47
N LEU A 148 0.67 7.44 -2.61
CA LEU A 148 0.01 8.54 -1.91
C LEU A 148 -1.48 8.61 -2.27
N SER A 149 -1.83 8.51 -3.56
CA SER A 149 -3.24 8.50 -3.98
C SER A 149 -4.04 7.37 -3.33
N ARG A 150 -3.48 6.16 -3.27
CA ARG A 150 -4.13 5.02 -2.60
C ARG A 150 -4.26 5.23 -1.09
N ARG A 151 -3.21 5.74 -0.44
CA ARG A 151 -3.20 6.01 1.01
C ARG A 151 -4.19 7.13 1.37
N GLY A 152 -4.17 8.23 0.63
CA GLY A 152 -5.09 9.35 0.82
C GLY A 152 -6.54 8.93 0.67
N ASN A 153 -6.87 8.14 -0.36
CA ASN A 153 -8.21 7.58 -0.52
C ASN A 153 -8.60 6.63 0.63
N ALA A 154 -7.67 5.83 1.15
CA ALA A 154 -7.91 4.98 2.31
C ALA A 154 -8.16 5.79 3.58
N TYR A 155 -7.44 6.90 3.78
CA TYR A 155 -7.69 7.83 4.88
C TYR A 155 -9.06 8.49 4.78
N MET A 156 -9.47 8.95 3.60
CA MET A 156 -10.80 9.51 3.37
C MET A 156 -11.90 8.51 3.75
N GLN A 157 -11.73 7.22 3.40
CA GLN A 157 -12.67 6.15 3.80
C GLN A 157 -12.67 5.87 5.31
N GLN A 158 -11.56 6.14 6.00
CA GLN A 158 -11.45 6.04 7.47
C GLN A 158 -11.89 7.33 8.20
N GLN A 159 -12.50 8.30 7.51
CA GLN A 159 -12.86 9.62 8.05
C GLN A 159 -11.66 10.45 8.56
N LYS A 160 -10.45 10.13 8.09
CA LYS A 160 -9.20 10.88 8.34
C LYS A 160 -8.97 11.90 7.21
N THR A 161 -9.86 12.87 7.15
CA THR A 161 -10.00 13.77 5.99
C THR A 161 -8.76 14.65 5.76
N GLU A 162 -8.12 15.12 6.83
CA GLU A 162 -6.98 16.04 6.73
C GLU A 162 -5.72 15.33 6.24
N GLU A 163 -5.45 14.12 6.74
CA GLU A 163 -4.39 13.25 6.23
C GLU A 163 -4.65 12.86 4.78
N GLY A 164 -5.90 12.53 4.45
CA GLY A 164 -6.32 12.23 3.09
C GLY A 164 -6.08 13.39 2.11
N ARG A 165 -6.43 14.61 2.50
CA ARG A 165 -6.19 15.82 1.69
C ARG A 165 -4.71 16.10 1.49
N ARG A 166 -3.91 15.99 2.55
CA ARG A 166 -2.46 16.20 2.47
C ARG A 166 -1.81 15.27 1.43
N ASP A 167 -2.15 13.98 1.47
CA ASP A 167 -1.64 13.00 0.49
C ASP A 167 -2.05 13.38 -0.94
N LEU A 168 -3.29 13.81 -1.16
CA LEU A 168 -3.79 14.18 -2.48
C LEU A 168 -3.20 15.49 -3.01
N ASP A 169 -2.90 16.44 -2.13
CA ASP A 169 -2.20 17.68 -2.50
C ASP A 169 -0.76 17.38 -2.91
N GLU A 170 -0.07 16.50 -2.19
CA GLU A 170 1.27 16.03 -2.53
C GLU A 170 1.29 15.32 -3.90
N VAL A 171 0.30 14.47 -4.19
CA VAL A 171 0.14 13.83 -5.52
C VAL A 171 0.09 14.88 -6.64
N ARG A 172 -0.63 15.99 -6.46
CA ARG A 172 -0.71 17.04 -7.50
C ARG A 172 0.65 17.66 -7.76
N GLY A 173 1.43 17.93 -6.71
CA GLY A 173 2.79 18.47 -6.83
C GLY A 173 3.72 17.51 -7.56
N LEU A 174 3.67 16.22 -7.24
CA LEU A 174 4.49 15.20 -7.89
C LEU A 174 4.12 15.02 -9.37
N LEU A 175 2.83 15.01 -9.72
CA LEU A 175 2.39 14.88 -11.11
C LEU A 175 2.79 16.08 -11.97
N ALA A 176 2.77 17.30 -11.42
CA ALA A 176 3.27 18.48 -12.12
C ALA A 176 4.77 18.37 -12.42
N ARG A 177 5.56 17.84 -11.47
CA ARG A 177 7.00 17.60 -11.67
C ARG A 177 7.27 16.50 -12.71
N VAL A 178 6.45 15.45 -12.75
CA VAL A 178 6.53 14.42 -13.79
C VAL A 178 6.30 15.03 -15.18
N GLU A 179 5.28 15.88 -15.32
CA GLU A 179 4.98 16.56 -16.59
C GLU A 179 6.14 17.47 -17.04
N GLU A 180 6.80 18.18 -16.10
CA GLU A 180 7.98 18.98 -16.38
C GLU A 180 9.16 18.13 -16.90
N LEU A 181 9.41 16.98 -16.27
CA LEU A 181 10.45 16.03 -16.72
C LEU A 181 10.15 15.49 -18.11
N GLU A 182 8.91 15.07 -18.38
CA GLU A 182 8.49 14.60 -19.71
C GLU A 182 8.64 15.68 -20.78
N ALA A 183 8.28 16.93 -20.46
CA ALA A 183 8.40 18.05 -21.38
C ALA A 183 9.88 18.34 -21.74
N ARG A 184 10.79 18.15 -20.79
CA ARG A 184 12.24 18.33 -21.00
C ARG A 184 12.84 17.23 -21.87
N GLU A 185 12.33 16.01 -21.79
CA GLU A 185 12.80 14.87 -22.57
C GLU A 185 12.19 14.78 -23.97
N ARG A 186 11.06 15.46 -24.21
CA ARG A 186 10.38 15.43 -25.51
C ARG A 186 11.26 16.09 -26.59
N PRO A 187 11.61 15.38 -27.67
CA PRO A 187 12.35 15.98 -28.78
C PRO A 187 11.50 17.07 -29.45
N PRO A 188 12.13 18.13 -30.02
CA PRO A 188 11.39 19.15 -30.76
C PRO A 188 10.64 18.53 -31.94
N PRO A 189 9.48 19.08 -32.33
CA PRO A 189 8.73 18.57 -33.48
C PRO A 189 9.63 18.61 -34.72
N ALA A 190 9.69 17.50 -35.46
CA ALA A 190 10.39 17.45 -36.75
C ALA A 190 9.70 18.43 -37.70
N GLY A 191 10.42 19.48 -38.09
CA GLY A 191 9.97 20.49 -39.05
C GLY A 191 10.04 20.01 -40.49
#